data_AF-A0A937SWY7-F1
#
_entry.id   AF-A0A937SWY7-F1
#
_cell.length_a   1.000
_cell.length_b   1.000
_cell.length_c   1.000
_cell.angle_alpha   90.00
_cell.angle_beta   90.00
_cell.angle_gamma   90.00
#
_symmetry.space_group_name_H-M   'P 1'
#
loop_
_entity.id
_entity.type
_entity.pdbx_description
1 polymer ?
#
loop_
_entity_poly.entity_id
_entity_poly.type
_entity_poly.pdbx_seq_one_letter_code
_entity_poly.pdbx_strand_id
1 'polypeptide(L)'
;MYLSRRSFCFGFALQAIAALLIVATFGCSGEGPAPGTDTPPTPAVATSTEDEPNMQEPDPVASVTNPDESVPSEEPGEEAMDEPVVEPEPPTPETVAAVEPTIEPTIEPAAEPTAEPTAERPSLDDLLADLEIPPPWLEQVQTQYDTSQPWKEARLEIRRLLGFGKTETHREAVKLMWIYLQKDDMGDGHEYPMYTLLGGEPLWSVRAHQWYLAKPHANAPLYGYVGLASLYARYGEFEKGKALLDDAMNGLPGPPWQIMRKADIMDAYGDLYAAWGKPDEAKKYYAQAIELYPTAKPPYGGHLLPRRAAKVQSKLDLLTFRSLETAELRDGQYQEKALGYAGDVHVTLVVENGKIADIKIRHEEKIDQNACTLVPQRIIDSQSLQVDAVSGATVTKDAIVNGAYRCLKKAGLN
;
A
#
# COMPACT_ATOMS: atom_id res chain seq x y z
N MET A 1 14.89 28.66 11.07
CA MET A 1 13.56 28.02 10.98
C MET A 1 13.74 26.55 10.65
N TYR A 2 13.66 25.68 11.67
CA TYR A 2 13.61 24.22 11.49
C TYR A 2 12.37 23.73 12.24
N LEU A 3 11.33 23.31 11.53
CA LEU A 3 10.16 22.69 12.15
C LEU A 3 10.47 21.20 12.36
N SER A 4 10.76 20.82 13.60
CA SER A 4 10.73 19.42 14.02
C SER A 4 9.28 18.90 13.94
N ARG A 5 8.99 18.07 12.94
CA ARG A 5 7.69 17.39 12.81
C ARG A 5 7.83 15.97 13.37
N ARG A 6 7.20 15.70 14.52
CA ARG A 6 6.93 14.33 14.95
C ARG A 6 5.88 13.72 14.00
N SER A 7 6.34 12.93 13.04
CA SER A 7 5.54 12.41 11.91
C SER A 7 4.94 11.01 12.18
N PHE A 8 4.46 10.77 13.40
CA PHE A 8 3.60 9.61 13.63
C PHE A 8 2.30 9.74 12.81
N CYS A 9 1.78 8.60 12.34
CA CYS A 9 0.52 8.42 11.59
C CYS A 9 0.47 8.74 10.07
N PHE A 10 1.58 9.00 9.37
CA PHE A 10 1.52 9.25 7.90
C PHE A 10 1.37 8.01 6.99
N GLY A 11 1.51 6.78 7.50
CA GLY A 11 1.68 5.57 6.68
C GLY A 11 0.41 4.86 6.18
N PHE A 12 -0.60 4.67 7.03
CA PHE A 12 -1.63 3.62 6.84
C PHE A 12 -2.59 3.85 5.65
N ALA A 13 -2.89 5.11 5.29
CA ALA A 13 -4.02 5.42 4.41
C ALA A 13 -3.90 4.99 2.93
N LEU A 14 -2.70 4.65 2.44
CA LEU A 14 -2.51 4.23 1.04
C LEU A 14 -2.77 2.73 0.82
N GLN A 15 -2.77 1.93 1.89
CA GLN A 15 -2.73 0.46 1.81
C GLN A 15 -4.03 -0.18 1.29
N ALA A 16 -5.20 0.44 1.50
CA ALA A 16 -6.49 -0.10 1.09
C ALA A 16 -6.74 0.00 -0.43
N ILE A 17 -6.05 0.94 -1.10
CA ILE A 17 -6.38 1.36 -2.48
C ILE A 17 -5.49 0.66 -3.50
N ALA A 18 -4.17 0.63 -3.24
CA ALA A 18 -3.22 -0.07 -4.10
C ALA A 18 -3.54 -1.58 -4.24
N ALA A 19 -4.14 -2.20 -3.22
CA ALA A 19 -4.51 -3.61 -3.24
C ALA A 19 -5.75 -3.94 -4.11
N LEU A 20 -6.58 -2.95 -4.45
CA LEU A 20 -7.78 -3.18 -5.26
C LEU A 20 -7.51 -3.20 -6.77
N LEU A 21 -6.45 -2.53 -7.22
CA LEU A 21 -6.03 -2.46 -8.63
C LEU A 21 -5.72 -3.83 -9.26
N ILE A 22 -5.35 -4.82 -8.45
CA ILE A 22 -5.10 -6.21 -8.90
C ILE A 22 -6.41 -6.99 -9.12
N VAL A 23 -7.52 -6.60 -8.47
CA VAL A 23 -8.81 -7.30 -8.58
C VAL A 23 -9.65 -6.76 -9.74
N ALA A 24 -9.52 -5.48 -10.09
CA ALA A 24 -10.29 -4.84 -11.16
C ALA A 24 -9.82 -5.17 -12.60
N THR A 25 -8.87 -6.10 -12.76
CA THR A 25 -8.37 -6.55 -14.07
C THR A 25 -9.19 -7.68 -14.71
N PHE A 26 -10.08 -8.34 -13.94
CA PHE A 26 -10.97 -9.38 -14.45
C PHE A 26 -12.40 -9.18 -13.94
N GLY A 27 -13.31 -8.74 -14.82
CA GLY A 27 -14.76 -8.82 -14.55
C GLY A 27 -15.60 -7.58 -14.85
N CYS A 28 -15.62 -7.08 -16.10
CA CYS A 28 -16.68 -6.20 -16.60
C CYS A 28 -17.05 -6.57 -18.05
N SER A 29 -17.76 -7.69 -18.21
CA SER A 29 -18.57 -7.99 -19.40
C SER A 29 -19.88 -8.59 -18.91
N GLY A 30 -21.00 -7.92 -19.18
CA GLY A 30 -22.30 -8.26 -18.59
C GLY A 30 -23.35 -7.18 -18.86
N GLU A 31 -23.52 -6.81 -20.12
CA GLU A 31 -24.66 -5.99 -20.53
C GLU A 31 -25.95 -6.84 -20.48
N GLY A 32 -27.03 -6.22 -19.99
CA GLY A 32 -28.37 -6.80 -20.03
C GLY A 32 -29.43 -5.73 -19.81
N PRO A 33 -30.34 -5.48 -20.77
CA PRO A 33 -31.48 -4.60 -20.56
C PRO A 33 -32.70 -5.36 -20.02
N ALA A 34 -33.57 -4.66 -19.30
CA ALA A 34 -34.87 -5.11 -18.81
C ALA A 34 -35.97 -4.12 -19.26
N PRO A 35 -37.25 -4.35 -18.97
CA PRO A 35 -38.06 -5.56 -19.19
C PRO A 35 -39.31 -5.27 -20.06
N GLY A 36 -40.01 -6.31 -20.51
CA GLY A 36 -41.33 -6.21 -21.19
C GLY A 36 -42.34 -7.21 -20.60
N THR A 37 -43.63 -6.87 -20.61
CA THR A 37 -44.67 -7.53 -19.80
C THR A 37 -45.48 -8.63 -20.53
N ASP A 38 -46.22 -9.38 -19.70
CA ASP A 38 -47.45 -10.15 -20.01
C ASP A 38 -47.35 -11.60 -20.52
N THR A 39 -48.21 -12.43 -19.92
CA THR A 39 -48.54 -13.85 -20.23
C THR A 39 -49.96 -14.13 -19.71
N PRO A 40 -50.65 -15.21 -20.13
CA PRO A 40 -50.63 -15.95 -21.40
C PRO A 40 -52.09 -16.04 -21.99
N PRO A 41 -52.42 -16.88 -23.00
CA PRO A 41 -52.70 -18.31 -22.73
C PRO A 41 -52.32 -19.31 -23.85
N THR A 42 -52.10 -20.58 -23.47
CA THR A 42 -51.97 -21.76 -24.36
C THR A 42 -53.36 -22.30 -24.75
N PRO A 43 -53.58 -22.81 -25.99
CA PRO A 43 -53.30 -24.22 -26.38
C PRO A 43 -52.78 -24.37 -27.85
N ALA A 44 -52.38 -25.50 -28.43
CA ALA A 44 -52.16 -26.90 -27.98
C ALA A 44 -51.22 -27.69 -28.92
N VAL A 45 -50.84 -28.89 -28.47
CA VAL A 45 -50.19 -30.08 -29.11
C VAL A 45 -50.10 -30.17 -30.65
N ALA A 46 -48.88 -30.41 -31.14
CA ALA A 46 -48.59 -31.36 -32.24
C ALA A 46 -47.19 -31.99 -32.02
N THR A 47 -47.03 -33.28 -32.31
CA THR A 47 -45.79 -34.06 -32.09
C THR A 47 -45.08 -34.39 -33.40
N SER A 48 -43.76 -34.21 -33.46
CA SER A 48 -42.87 -34.89 -34.41
C SER A 48 -41.45 -35.01 -33.83
N THR A 49 -40.83 -36.16 -34.03
CA THR A 49 -39.52 -36.59 -33.50
C THR A 49 -38.36 -36.19 -34.44
N GLU A 50 -37.11 -36.31 -33.96
CA GLU A 50 -35.82 -36.26 -34.70
C GLU A 50 -35.44 -34.83 -35.18
N ASP A 51 -34.29 -34.22 -34.86
CA ASP A 51 -32.89 -34.70 -34.82
C ASP A 51 -32.02 -33.96 -33.77
N GLU A 52 -30.97 -34.62 -33.24
CA GLU A 52 -29.90 -33.98 -32.47
C GLU A 52 -28.72 -33.53 -33.36
N PRO A 53 -28.28 -32.27 -33.32
CA PRO A 53 -26.96 -31.87 -33.78
C PRO A 53 -25.93 -31.88 -32.63
N ASN A 54 -25.10 -32.91 -32.64
CA ASN A 54 -23.83 -33.06 -31.95
C ASN A 54 -23.08 -31.73 -31.67
N MET A 55 -22.92 -31.35 -30.39
CA MET A 55 -22.06 -30.26 -29.96
C MET A 55 -20.62 -30.76 -29.81
N GLN A 56 -19.81 -30.52 -30.85
CA GLN A 56 -18.40 -30.84 -30.89
C GLN A 56 -17.63 -30.07 -29.78
N GLU A 57 -16.84 -30.80 -28.97
CA GLU A 57 -15.92 -30.17 -28.02
C GLU A 57 -14.84 -29.37 -28.76
N PRO A 58 -14.45 -28.16 -28.29
CA PRO A 58 -13.28 -27.47 -28.83
C PRO A 58 -11.98 -28.10 -28.32
N ASP A 59 -11.09 -28.45 -29.24
CA ASP A 59 -9.78 -29.08 -28.96
C ASP A 59 -8.90 -28.26 -28.00
N PRO A 60 -8.08 -28.92 -27.16
CA PRO A 60 -7.23 -28.26 -26.18
C PRO A 60 -6.00 -27.58 -26.83
N VAL A 61 -5.89 -26.26 -26.68
CA VAL A 61 -4.71 -25.51 -27.14
C VAL A 61 -3.54 -25.69 -26.18
N ALA A 62 -2.63 -26.58 -26.58
CA ALA A 62 -1.19 -26.61 -26.31
C ALA A 62 -0.68 -26.04 -24.96
N SER A 63 -0.41 -26.95 -24.02
CA SER A 63 0.53 -26.71 -22.93
C SER A 63 1.95 -26.48 -23.46
N VAL A 64 2.53 -25.29 -23.22
CA VAL A 64 3.97 -25.08 -23.42
C VAL A 64 4.70 -25.70 -22.24
N THR A 65 5.35 -26.84 -22.49
CA THR A 65 6.20 -27.55 -21.52
C THR A 65 7.53 -26.83 -21.35
N ASN A 66 7.96 -26.59 -20.10
CA ASN A 66 9.34 -26.19 -19.82
C ASN A 66 10.30 -27.29 -20.27
N PRO A 67 11.41 -26.96 -20.98
CA PRO A 67 12.45 -27.93 -21.26
C PRO A 67 13.22 -28.29 -19.98
N ASP A 68 13.39 -29.60 -19.83
CA ASP A 68 14.29 -30.31 -18.92
C ASP A 68 15.70 -29.68 -18.87
N GLU A 69 16.19 -29.36 -17.68
CA GLU A 69 17.58 -28.93 -17.46
C GLU A 69 18.32 -30.04 -16.68
N SER A 70 18.91 -30.96 -17.45
CA SER A 70 19.69 -32.09 -16.93
C SER A 70 21.08 -32.13 -17.59
N VAL A 71 22.07 -31.54 -16.91
CA VAL A 71 23.51 -31.68 -17.22
C VAL A 71 24.25 -31.94 -15.90
N PRO A 72 25.19 -32.92 -15.84
CA PRO A 72 25.72 -33.42 -14.57
C PRO A 72 26.96 -32.66 -14.07
N SER A 73 27.33 -33.00 -12.84
CA SER A 73 28.50 -32.54 -12.09
C SER A 73 29.85 -32.98 -12.68
N GLU A 74 30.79 -32.04 -12.85
CA GLU A 74 32.24 -32.29 -12.82
C GLU A 74 32.95 -31.19 -12.02
N GLU A 75 33.93 -31.60 -11.21
CA GLU A 75 34.94 -30.79 -10.53
C GLU A 75 36.29 -31.52 -10.68
N PRO A 76 37.46 -30.88 -10.46
CA PRO A 76 37.83 -29.51 -10.82
C PRO A 76 39.13 -29.48 -11.65
N GLY A 77 39.51 -28.32 -12.19
CA GLY A 77 40.79 -28.13 -12.90
C GLY A 77 41.54 -26.90 -12.40
N GLU A 78 42.75 -27.10 -11.88
CA GLU A 78 43.69 -26.02 -11.58
C GLU A 78 44.25 -25.43 -12.88
N GLU A 79 44.30 -24.10 -13.00
CA GLU A 79 45.52 -23.41 -13.45
C GLU A 79 45.46 -21.92 -13.04
N ALA A 80 46.55 -21.43 -12.47
CA ALA A 80 46.67 -20.06 -11.99
C ALA A 80 47.26 -19.14 -13.07
N MET A 81 46.85 -17.87 -13.12
CA MET A 81 47.72 -16.78 -13.53
C MET A 81 47.49 -15.55 -12.66
N ASP A 82 48.57 -15.11 -12.01
CA ASP A 82 48.72 -13.79 -11.39
C ASP A 82 48.58 -12.67 -12.42
N GLU A 83 47.98 -11.54 -12.02
CA GLU A 83 48.59 -10.22 -12.20
C GLU A 83 47.98 -9.21 -11.19
N PRO A 84 48.72 -8.17 -10.76
CA PRO A 84 48.61 -7.67 -9.39
C PRO A 84 47.54 -6.60 -9.14
N VAL A 85 46.94 -6.67 -7.95
CA VAL A 85 46.15 -5.58 -7.35
C VAL A 85 47.11 -4.46 -6.88
N VAL A 86 46.88 -3.23 -7.36
CA VAL A 86 47.57 -2.04 -6.85
C VAL A 86 46.79 -1.49 -5.66
N GLU A 87 47.32 -1.70 -4.45
CA GLU A 87 46.81 -1.05 -3.24
C GLU A 87 47.15 0.46 -3.25
N PRO A 88 46.24 1.36 -2.85
CA PRO A 88 46.57 2.76 -2.63
C PRO A 88 47.34 2.93 -1.31
N GLU A 89 48.49 3.61 -1.36
CA GLU A 89 49.34 3.86 -0.18
C GLU A 89 48.62 4.64 0.94
N PRO A 90 48.90 4.35 2.23
CA PRO A 90 48.38 5.14 3.34
C PRO A 90 49.05 6.52 3.40
N PRO A 91 48.31 7.60 3.76
CA PRO A 91 48.90 8.92 3.90
C PRO A 91 49.92 8.98 5.05
N THR A 92 50.97 9.78 4.85
CA THR A 92 52.06 9.97 5.82
C THR A 92 51.60 10.77 7.05
N PRO A 93 52.21 10.56 8.22
CA PRO A 93 51.77 11.21 9.46
C PRO A 93 52.21 12.68 9.51
N GLU A 94 51.23 13.60 9.53
CA GLU A 94 51.50 15.01 9.82
C GLU A 94 51.97 15.21 11.26
N THR A 95 52.79 16.25 11.46
CA THR A 95 53.56 16.45 12.68
C THR A 95 52.70 17.07 13.79
N VAL A 96 52.67 16.44 14.96
CA VAL A 96 51.91 16.93 16.13
C VAL A 96 52.58 18.19 16.69
N ALA A 97 51.93 19.35 16.51
CA ALA A 97 52.27 20.58 17.22
C ALA A 97 51.60 20.62 18.60
N ALA A 98 52.24 21.31 19.56
CA ALA A 98 51.94 21.17 20.99
C ALA A 98 50.59 21.79 21.43
N VAL A 99 50.04 21.20 22.50
CA VAL A 99 48.81 21.63 23.18
C VAL A 99 49.07 22.82 24.10
N GLU A 100 48.25 23.87 24.00
CA GLU A 100 48.09 24.91 25.03
C GLU A 100 46.84 24.63 25.89
N PRO A 101 46.78 25.09 27.16
CA PRO A 101 45.92 24.48 28.17
C PRO A 101 44.44 24.89 28.11
N THR A 102 43.62 23.93 28.53
CA THR A 102 42.16 23.96 28.72
C THR A 102 41.60 25.24 29.35
N ILE A 103 40.60 25.82 28.70
CA ILE A 103 39.57 26.64 29.37
C ILE A 103 38.36 25.74 29.61
N GLU A 104 37.98 25.53 30.87
CA GLU A 104 36.76 24.78 31.21
C GLU A 104 35.51 25.57 30.80
N PRO A 105 34.57 24.98 30.04
CA PRO A 105 33.28 25.63 29.81
C PRO A 105 32.45 25.54 31.09
N THR A 106 32.14 26.70 31.67
CA THR A 106 31.14 26.78 32.76
C THR A 106 29.79 26.34 32.20
N ILE A 107 29.29 25.19 32.67
CA ILE A 107 27.96 24.71 32.30
C ILE A 107 26.94 25.49 33.13
N GLU A 108 26.31 26.50 32.52
CA GLU A 108 25.06 27.05 33.05
C GLU A 108 23.97 25.96 33.01
N PRO A 109 23.13 25.83 34.05
CA PRO A 109 22.07 24.84 34.06
C PRO A 109 21.07 25.17 32.95
N ALA A 110 20.78 24.18 32.09
CA ALA A 110 19.82 24.32 31.01
C ALA A 110 18.46 24.79 31.56
N ALA A 111 17.97 25.93 31.08
CA ALA A 111 16.62 26.38 31.37
C ALA A 111 15.61 25.31 30.92
N GLU A 112 14.61 25.05 31.76
CA GLU A 112 13.54 24.12 31.43
C GLU A 112 12.87 24.51 30.10
N PRO A 113 12.53 23.55 29.22
CA PRO A 113 11.93 23.85 27.93
C PRO A 113 10.53 24.43 28.15
N THR A 114 10.43 25.76 28.12
CA THR A 114 9.16 26.47 28.12
C THR A 114 8.40 26.03 26.87
N ALA A 115 7.28 25.34 27.05
CA ALA A 115 6.49 24.84 25.94
C ALA A 115 5.97 26.03 25.10
N GLU A 116 6.46 26.17 23.88
CA GLU A 116 5.85 27.06 22.89
C GLU A 116 4.38 26.65 22.68
N PRO A 117 3.45 27.60 22.52
CA PRO A 117 2.05 27.27 22.31
C PRO A 117 1.89 26.52 20.99
N THR A 118 1.60 25.23 21.10
CA THR A 118 1.33 24.37 19.94
C THR A 118 0.08 24.92 19.24
N ALA A 119 0.25 25.53 18.07
CA ALA A 119 -0.88 25.92 17.25
C ALA A 119 -1.69 24.66 16.91
N GLU A 120 -2.94 24.60 17.36
CA GLU A 120 -3.82 23.46 17.09
C GLU A 120 -3.98 23.29 15.58
N ARG A 121 -3.93 22.03 15.11
CA ARG A 121 -4.20 21.75 13.70
C ARG A 121 -5.66 22.11 13.40
N PRO A 122 -5.96 22.77 12.26
CA PRO A 122 -7.35 22.99 11.85
C PRO A 122 -8.09 21.66 11.76
N SER A 123 -9.37 21.66 12.12
CA SER A 123 -10.19 20.45 12.08
C SER A 123 -10.43 20.00 10.64
N LEU A 124 -10.88 18.77 10.44
CA LEU A 124 -11.29 18.33 9.11
C LEU A 124 -12.42 19.21 8.57
N ASP A 125 -13.37 19.60 9.42
CA ASP A 125 -14.54 20.35 8.98
C ASP A 125 -14.15 21.80 8.56
N ASP A 126 -13.15 22.42 9.21
CA ASP A 126 -12.55 23.69 8.75
C ASP A 126 -11.83 23.51 7.40
N LEU A 127 -10.96 22.49 7.29
CA LEU A 127 -10.22 22.18 6.06
C LEU A 127 -11.13 21.84 4.88
N LEU A 128 -12.34 21.32 5.14
CA LEU A 128 -13.35 21.03 4.13
C LEU A 128 -14.25 22.24 3.81
N ALA A 129 -14.28 23.27 4.65
CA ALA A 129 -14.98 24.52 4.38
C ALA A 129 -14.20 25.41 3.40
N ASP A 130 -12.87 25.46 3.55
CA ASP A 130 -11.95 26.20 2.68
C ASP A 130 -11.61 25.45 1.36
N LEU A 131 -12.14 24.25 1.16
CA LEU A 131 -11.79 23.38 0.04
C LEU A 131 -12.55 23.74 -1.25
N GLU A 132 -11.85 24.31 -2.22
CA GLU A 132 -12.35 24.51 -3.58
C GLU A 132 -12.28 23.22 -4.43
N ILE A 133 -13.39 22.85 -5.08
CA ILE A 133 -13.47 21.73 -6.02
C ILE A 133 -14.09 22.21 -7.34
N PRO A 134 -13.39 22.08 -8.48
CA PRO A 134 -12.01 21.63 -8.60
C PRO A 134 -11.02 22.67 -8.03
N PRO A 135 -9.81 22.28 -7.60
CA PRO A 135 -8.79 23.23 -7.18
C PRO A 135 -8.36 24.17 -8.32
N PRO A 136 -8.05 25.46 -8.06
CA PRO A 136 -7.67 26.43 -9.11
C PRO A 136 -6.48 26.02 -9.99
N TRP A 137 -5.54 25.23 -9.47
CA TRP A 137 -4.41 24.73 -10.25
C TRP A 137 -4.86 23.85 -11.42
N LEU A 138 -6.05 23.22 -11.35
CA LEU A 138 -6.55 22.29 -12.36
C LEU A 138 -6.78 22.98 -13.71
N GLU A 139 -7.13 24.27 -13.73
CA GLU A 139 -7.34 25.02 -14.98
C GLU A 139 -6.05 25.13 -15.80
N GLN A 140 -4.92 25.30 -15.12
CA GLN A 140 -3.59 25.50 -15.71
C GLN A 140 -3.01 24.22 -16.31
N VAL A 141 -3.49 23.05 -15.86
CA VAL A 141 -3.02 21.74 -16.35
C VAL A 141 -3.55 21.47 -17.75
N GLN A 142 -2.63 21.32 -18.69
CA GLN A 142 -2.88 20.86 -20.05
C GLN A 142 -2.71 19.34 -20.12
N THR A 143 -3.37 18.72 -21.09
CA THR A 143 -3.17 17.30 -21.42
C THR A 143 -2.98 17.14 -22.92
N GLN A 144 -2.11 16.20 -23.31
CA GLN A 144 -1.92 15.83 -24.72
C GLN A 144 -2.83 14.67 -25.15
N TYR A 145 -3.55 14.06 -24.21
CA TYR A 145 -4.44 12.93 -24.48
C TYR A 145 -5.71 13.39 -25.23
N ASP A 146 -6.09 12.62 -26.26
CA ASP A 146 -7.34 12.83 -27.00
C ASP A 146 -8.55 12.52 -26.12
N THR A 147 -9.12 13.56 -25.51
CA THR A 147 -10.28 13.38 -24.63
C THR A 147 -11.58 13.04 -25.38
N SER A 148 -11.58 12.88 -26.71
CA SER A 148 -12.75 12.35 -27.42
C SER A 148 -12.89 10.82 -27.30
N GLN A 149 -11.82 10.13 -26.88
CA GLN A 149 -11.84 8.69 -26.58
C GLN A 149 -12.77 8.38 -25.39
N PRO A 150 -13.31 7.16 -25.27
CA PRO A 150 -14.15 6.78 -24.13
C PRO A 150 -13.34 6.52 -22.84
N TRP A 151 -14.02 6.59 -21.68
CA TRP A 151 -13.44 6.42 -20.35
C TRP A 151 -12.56 5.18 -20.19
N LYS A 152 -12.95 4.06 -20.81
CA LYS A 152 -12.20 2.79 -20.76
C LYS A 152 -10.75 2.91 -21.24
N GLU A 153 -10.47 3.82 -22.16
CA GLU A 153 -9.11 4.11 -22.65
C GLU A 153 -8.45 5.19 -21.77
N ALA A 154 -9.19 6.25 -21.43
CA ALA A 154 -8.68 7.35 -20.63
C ALA A 154 -8.21 6.92 -19.23
N ARG A 155 -8.89 5.94 -18.62
CA ARG A 155 -8.47 5.36 -17.33
C ARG A 155 -7.15 4.60 -17.41
N LEU A 156 -6.78 4.05 -18.58
CA LEU A 156 -5.46 3.42 -18.77
C LEU A 156 -4.38 4.50 -18.80
N GLU A 157 -4.64 5.62 -19.46
CA GLU A 157 -3.74 6.78 -19.48
C GLU A 157 -3.58 7.40 -18.08
N ILE A 158 -4.68 7.60 -17.35
CA ILE A 158 -4.66 8.06 -15.95
C ILE A 158 -3.77 7.15 -15.09
N ARG A 159 -3.89 5.82 -15.22
CA ARG A 159 -3.05 4.86 -14.50
C ARG A 159 -1.57 4.94 -14.93
N ARG A 160 -1.29 5.15 -16.22
CA ARG A 160 0.08 5.36 -16.75
C ARG A 160 0.70 6.62 -16.15
N LEU A 161 -0.04 7.73 -16.15
CA LEU A 161 0.38 9.03 -15.61
C LEU A 161 0.65 8.98 -14.10
N LEU A 162 -0.22 8.29 -13.34
CA LEU A 162 -0.01 8.03 -11.91
C LEU A 162 1.23 7.16 -11.66
N GLY A 163 1.49 6.18 -12.54
CA GLY A 163 2.63 5.28 -12.48
C GLY A 163 4.00 5.95 -12.58
N PHE A 164 4.11 7.16 -13.15
CA PHE A 164 5.37 7.92 -13.16
C PHE A 164 5.77 8.50 -11.81
N GLY A 165 4.84 8.61 -10.86
CA GLY A 165 5.13 9.09 -9.51
C GLY A 165 5.54 10.56 -9.40
N LYS A 166 5.27 11.40 -10.41
CA LYS A 166 5.62 12.83 -10.45
C LYS A 166 4.39 13.72 -10.25
N THR A 167 4.57 14.86 -9.57
CA THR A 167 3.46 15.79 -9.29
C THR A 167 2.79 16.31 -10.56
N GLU A 168 3.56 16.55 -11.63
CA GLU A 168 3.04 17.06 -12.90
C GLU A 168 2.13 16.02 -13.57
N THR A 169 2.57 14.76 -13.63
CA THR A 169 1.79 13.67 -14.25
C THR A 169 0.60 13.26 -13.37
N HIS A 170 0.74 13.35 -12.05
CA HIS A 170 -0.38 13.16 -11.11
C HIS A 170 -1.47 14.22 -11.31
N ARG A 171 -1.08 15.48 -11.50
CA ARG A 171 -2.01 16.57 -11.83
C ARG A 171 -2.66 16.38 -13.19
N GLU A 172 -1.94 15.91 -14.21
CA GLU A 172 -2.54 15.55 -15.51
C GLU A 172 -3.54 14.39 -15.38
N ALA A 173 -3.23 13.36 -14.58
CA ALA A 173 -4.14 12.26 -14.31
C ALA A 173 -5.44 12.72 -13.63
N VAL A 174 -5.34 13.64 -12.66
CA VAL A 174 -6.51 14.26 -12.01
C VAL A 174 -7.29 15.17 -12.97
N LYS A 175 -6.60 15.90 -13.86
CA LYS A 175 -7.23 16.70 -14.93
C LYS A 175 -8.04 15.82 -15.88
N LEU A 176 -7.48 14.69 -16.33
CA LEU A 176 -8.21 13.75 -17.18
C LEU A 176 -9.40 13.16 -16.44
N MET A 177 -9.22 12.64 -15.23
CA MET A 177 -10.35 12.14 -14.42
C MET A 177 -11.47 13.18 -14.31
N TRP A 178 -11.14 14.43 -14.01
CA TRP A 178 -12.15 15.49 -13.88
C TRP A 178 -12.91 15.73 -15.19
N ILE A 179 -12.21 15.76 -16.33
CA ILE A 179 -12.84 15.92 -17.65
C ILE A 179 -13.85 14.79 -17.92
N TYR A 180 -13.55 13.55 -17.55
CA TYR A 180 -14.47 12.41 -17.75
C TYR A 180 -15.60 12.36 -16.73
N LEU A 181 -15.38 12.84 -15.49
CA LEU A 181 -16.43 13.03 -14.50
C LEU A 181 -17.47 14.05 -14.99
N GLN A 182 -17.03 15.16 -15.60
CA GLN A 182 -17.92 16.18 -16.19
C GLN A 182 -18.67 15.68 -17.46
N LYS A 183 -18.19 14.60 -18.10
CA LYS A 183 -18.85 13.96 -19.26
C LYS A 183 -19.88 12.89 -18.87
N ASP A 184 -19.98 12.53 -17.59
CA ASP A 184 -20.79 11.42 -17.07
C ASP A 184 -20.45 10.05 -17.70
N ASP A 185 -19.20 9.88 -18.14
CA ASP A 185 -18.69 8.67 -18.83
C ASP A 185 -17.98 7.68 -17.87
N MET A 186 -17.94 8.00 -16.57
CA MET A 186 -17.25 7.20 -15.53
C MET A 186 -18.10 6.08 -14.91
N GLY A 187 -19.24 5.73 -15.52
CA GLY A 187 -20.15 4.70 -15.01
C GLY A 187 -20.75 5.08 -13.64
N ASP A 188 -20.64 4.21 -12.64
CA ASP A 188 -21.10 4.51 -11.27
C ASP A 188 -20.26 5.62 -10.57
N GLY A 189 -19.09 5.95 -11.12
CA GLY A 189 -18.17 6.94 -10.60
C GLY A 189 -17.25 6.43 -9.47
N HIS A 190 -17.15 5.12 -9.22
CA HIS A 190 -16.31 4.59 -8.13
C HIS A 190 -14.82 4.93 -8.29
N GLU A 191 -14.34 5.15 -9.52
CA GLU A 191 -12.94 5.51 -9.79
C GLU A 191 -12.59 6.97 -9.41
N TYR A 192 -13.57 7.88 -9.25
CA TYR A 192 -13.34 9.29 -8.88
C TYR A 192 -12.68 9.47 -7.49
N PRO A 193 -13.21 8.91 -6.39
CA PRO A 193 -12.54 8.95 -5.09
C PRO A 193 -11.15 8.29 -5.10
N MET A 194 -10.92 7.29 -5.97
CA MET A 194 -9.61 6.65 -6.11
C MET A 194 -8.57 7.59 -6.71
N TYR A 195 -8.89 8.22 -7.84
CA TYR A 195 -7.91 9.02 -8.58
C TYR A 195 -7.63 10.38 -7.95
N THR A 196 -8.57 10.97 -7.21
CA THR A 196 -8.27 12.14 -6.37
C THR A 196 -7.25 11.80 -5.28
N LEU A 197 -7.37 10.65 -4.62
CA LEU A 197 -6.42 10.23 -3.58
C LEU A 197 -5.06 9.85 -4.17
N LEU A 198 -5.04 9.05 -5.24
CA LEU A 198 -3.81 8.62 -5.91
C LEU A 198 -3.07 9.79 -6.58
N GLY A 199 -3.80 10.82 -7.04
CA GLY A 199 -3.24 12.06 -7.55
C GLY A 199 -2.72 13.03 -6.48
N GLY A 200 -2.78 12.66 -5.20
CA GLY A 200 -2.21 13.44 -4.11
C GLY A 200 -3.14 14.44 -3.42
N GLU A 201 -4.45 14.38 -3.67
CA GLU A 201 -5.46 15.35 -3.20
C GLU A 201 -6.39 14.73 -2.12
N PRO A 202 -5.93 14.56 -0.86
CA PRO A 202 -6.68 13.81 0.17
C PRO A 202 -7.93 14.53 0.68
N LEU A 203 -7.94 15.87 0.76
CA LEU A 203 -9.14 16.63 1.17
C LEU A 203 -10.24 16.54 0.09
N TRP A 204 -9.85 16.70 -1.17
CA TRP A 204 -10.76 16.45 -2.30
C TRP A 204 -11.26 15.01 -2.28
N SER A 205 -10.38 14.04 -2.03
CA SER A 205 -10.79 12.64 -1.92
C SER A 205 -11.81 12.40 -0.80
N VAL A 206 -11.75 13.10 0.34
CA VAL A 206 -12.81 13.03 1.37
C VAL A 206 -14.17 13.41 0.79
N ARG A 207 -14.27 14.55 0.09
CA ARG A 207 -15.52 14.97 -0.57
C ARG A 207 -15.95 14.01 -1.68
N ALA A 208 -15.02 13.49 -2.48
CA ALA A 208 -15.30 12.55 -3.56
C ALA A 208 -15.85 11.20 -3.03
N HIS A 209 -15.31 10.72 -1.90
CA HIS A 209 -15.82 9.53 -1.22
C HIS A 209 -17.19 9.79 -0.61
N GLN A 210 -17.39 10.92 0.10
CA GLN A 210 -18.69 11.31 0.66
C GLN A 210 -19.78 11.38 -0.44
N TRP A 211 -19.47 11.99 -1.58
CA TRP A 211 -20.35 12.04 -2.75
C TRP A 211 -20.69 10.65 -3.29
N TYR A 212 -19.68 9.78 -3.44
CA TYR A 212 -19.89 8.43 -3.96
C TYR A 212 -20.75 7.58 -3.00
N LEU A 213 -20.49 7.64 -1.68
CA LEU A 213 -21.26 6.92 -0.67
C LEU A 213 -22.69 7.44 -0.50
N ALA A 214 -22.97 8.70 -0.85
CA ALA A 214 -24.32 9.27 -0.82
C ALA A 214 -25.23 8.79 -1.97
N LYS A 215 -24.68 8.13 -3.00
CA LYS A 215 -25.46 7.51 -4.09
C LYS A 215 -26.18 6.24 -3.62
N PRO A 216 -27.28 5.82 -4.27
CA PRO A 216 -27.83 4.48 -4.07
C PRO A 216 -26.87 3.41 -4.63
N HIS A 217 -26.64 2.34 -3.85
CA HIS A 217 -25.82 1.19 -4.24
C HIS A 217 -26.56 -0.12 -4.01
N ALA A 218 -26.35 -1.11 -4.88
CA ALA A 218 -26.98 -2.44 -4.74
C ALA A 218 -26.41 -3.29 -3.60
N ASN A 219 -25.16 -3.02 -3.20
CA ASN A 219 -24.47 -3.58 -2.03
C ASN A 219 -23.63 -2.45 -1.41
N ALA A 220 -23.20 -2.57 -0.15
CA ALA A 220 -22.29 -1.56 0.41
C ALA A 220 -21.01 -1.44 -0.43
N PRO A 221 -20.66 -0.25 -0.96
CA PRO A 221 -19.41 -0.04 -1.69
C PRO A 221 -18.21 -0.03 -0.72
N LEU A 222 -17.82 -1.22 -0.25
CA LEU A 222 -16.83 -1.41 0.83
C LEU A 222 -15.50 -0.69 0.60
N TYR A 223 -15.06 -0.58 -0.66
CA TYR A 223 -13.90 0.22 -1.03
C TYR A 223 -14.05 1.69 -0.57
N GLY A 224 -15.20 2.30 -0.83
CA GLY A 224 -15.47 3.69 -0.46
C GLY A 224 -15.56 3.89 1.05
N TYR A 225 -16.18 2.94 1.78
CA TYR A 225 -16.23 2.96 3.24
C TYR A 225 -14.83 2.87 3.86
N VAL A 226 -14.02 1.90 3.44
CA VAL A 226 -12.65 1.70 3.96
C VAL A 226 -11.75 2.87 3.58
N GLY A 227 -11.83 3.36 2.33
CA GLY A 227 -11.08 4.52 1.86
C GLY A 227 -11.39 5.79 2.67
N LEU A 228 -12.68 6.09 2.90
CA LEU A 228 -13.09 7.26 3.67
C LEU A 228 -12.78 7.11 5.17
N ALA A 229 -12.96 5.93 5.76
CA ALA A 229 -12.57 5.68 7.15
C ALA A 229 -11.07 5.90 7.37
N SER A 230 -10.24 5.49 6.40
CA SER A 230 -8.80 5.70 6.44
C SER A 230 -8.39 7.17 6.23
N LEU A 231 -9.12 7.90 5.38
CA LEU A 231 -8.97 9.35 5.27
C LEU A 231 -9.35 10.06 6.57
N TYR A 232 -10.48 9.71 7.20
CA TYR A 232 -10.88 10.26 8.49
C TYR A 232 -9.81 9.99 9.57
N ALA A 233 -9.25 8.79 9.64
CA ALA A 233 -8.13 8.48 10.54
C ALA A 233 -6.92 9.43 10.34
N ARG A 234 -6.59 9.80 9.10
CA ARG A 234 -5.51 10.75 8.77
C ARG A 234 -5.76 12.17 9.32
N TYR A 235 -7.02 12.56 9.53
CA TYR A 235 -7.41 13.86 10.09
C TYR A 235 -7.83 13.77 11.57
N GLY A 236 -7.61 12.63 12.24
CA GLY A 236 -7.97 12.43 13.66
C GLY A 236 -9.45 12.11 13.91
N GLU A 237 -10.23 11.93 12.85
CA GLU A 237 -11.69 11.74 12.87
C GLU A 237 -12.07 10.26 13.10
N PHE A 238 -11.45 9.65 14.12
CA PHE A 238 -11.50 8.19 14.32
C PHE A 238 -12.91 7.66 14.56
N GLU A 239 -13.77 8.40 15.25
CA GLU A 239 -15.18 8.02 15.47
C GLU A 239 -16.00 8.08 14.17
N LYS A 240 -15.80 9.12 13.34
CA LYS A 240 -16.40 9.19 11.98
C LYS A 240 -15.92 8.00 11.13
N GLY A 241 -14.65 7.62 11.25
CA GLY A 241 -14.08 6.45 10.58
C GLY A 241 -14.64 5.12 11.08
N LYS A 242 -14.85 4.97 12.39
CA LYS A 242 -15.42 3.77 13.00
C LYS A 242 -16.86 3.56 12.55
N ALA A 243 -17.68 4.60 12.57
CA ALA A 243 -19.08 4.55 12.15
C ALA A 243 -19.22 4.02 10.70
N LEU A 244 -18.36 4.49 9.78
CA LEU A 244 -18.32 3.98 8.41
C LEU A 244 -17.97 2.48 8.32
N LEU A 245 -17.08 1.98 9.17
CA LEU A 245 -16.76 0.55 9.20
C LEU A 245 -17.89 -0.28 9.83
N ASP A 246 -18.63 0.28 10.80
CA ASP A 246 -19.83 -0.34 11.36
C ASP A 246 -20.93 -0.46 10.28
N ASP A 247 -21.18 0.61 9.51
CA ASP A 247 -22.12 0.61 8.37
C ASP A 247 -21.70 -0.40 7.28
N ALA A 248 -20.41 -0.45 6.95
CA ALA A 248 -19.86 -1.42 6.00
C ALA A 248 -20.04 -2.87 6.47
N MET A 249 -19.93 -3.12 7.78
CA MET A 249 -20.14 -4.44 8.40
C MET A 249 -21.63 -4.86 8.34
N ASN A 250 -22.53 -3.91 8.54
CA ASN A 250 -23.98 -4.12 8.42
C ASN A 250 -24.41 -4.39 6.97
N GLY A 251 -23.76 -3.71 6.00
CA GLY A 251 -24.04 -3.84 4.57
C GLY A 251 -23.25 -4.92 3.83
N LEU A 252 -22.71 -5.93 4.54
CA LEU A 252 -21.94 -7.02 3.92
C LEU A 252 -22.75 -7.77 2.83
N PRO A 253 -22.14 -8.07 1.66
CA PRO A 253 -22.79 -8.84 0.63
C PRO A 253 -23.00 -10.30 1.07
N GLY A 254 -23.95 -10.99 0.44
CA GLY A 254 -24.19 -12.41 0.67
C GLY A 254 -23.03 -13.33 0.25
N PRO A 255 -23.15 -14.65 0.48
CA PRO A 255 -22.23 -15.65 -0.05
C PRO A 255 -22.10 -15.54 -1.57
N PRO A 256 -20.93 -15.84 -2.16
CA PRO A 256 -19.70 -16.31 -1.52
C PRO A 256 -18.80 -15.20 -0.94
N TRP A 257 -19.16 -13.93 -1.10
CA TRP A 257 -18.28 -12.78 -0.81
C TRP A 257 -18.17 -12.43 0.68
N GLN A 258 -19.21 -12.73 1.45
CA GLN A 258 -19.38 -12.28 2.84
C GLN A 258 -18.14 -12.45 3.73
N ILE A 259 -17.49 -13.63 3.71
CA ILE A 259 -16.35 -13.94 4.60
C ILE A 259 -15.12 -13.09 4.22
N MET A 260 -14.79 -13.01 2.93
CA MET A 260 -13.66 -12.20 2.44
C MET A 260 -13.88 -10.72 2.75
N ARG A 261 -15.13 -10.24 2.59
CA ARG A 261 -15.49 -8.86 2.87
C ARG A 261 -15.50 -8.53 4.36
N LYS A 262 -15.92 -9.46 5.21
CA LYS A 262 -15.74 -9.35 6.66
C LYS A 262 -14.25 -9.24 7.01
N ALA A 263 -13.38 -10.07 6.42
CA ALA A 263 -11.93 -9.99 6.65
C ALA A 263 -11.34 -8.64 6.23
N ASP A 264 -11.73 -8.12 5.05
CA ASP A 264 -11.32 -6.79 4.56
C ASP A 264 -11.70 -5.65 5.54
N ILE A 265 -12.89 -5.72 6.17
CA ILE A 265 -13.30 -4.73 7.19
C ILE A 265 -12.58 -4.94 8.53
N MET A 266 -12.28 -6.19 8.92
CA MET A 266 -11.48 -6.45 10.12
C MET A 266 -10.04 -5.91 9.98
N ASP A 267 -9.43 -6.00 8.79
CA ASP A 267 -8.14 -5.33 8.51
C ASP A 267 -8.27 -3.80 8.64
N ALA A 268 -9.34 -3.23 8.09
CA ALA A 268 -9.61 -1.78 8.17
C ALA A 268 -9.85 -1.27 9.60
N TYR A 269 -10.55 -2.03 10.46
CA TYR A 269 -10.65 -1.69 11.89
C TYR A 269 -9.27 -1.74 12.56
N GLY A 270 -8.45 -2.74 12.24
CA GLY A 270 -7.10 -2.85 12.76
C GLY A 270 -6.25 -1.61 12.43
N ASP A 271 -6.28 -1.18 11.16
CA ASP A 271 -5.60 0.04 10.72
C ASP A 271 -6.13 1.31 11.40
N LEU A 272 -7.46 1.41 11.56
CA LEU A 272 -8.11 2.53 12.25
C LEU A 272 -7.68 2.61 13.72
N TYR A 273 -7.75 1.51 14.47
CA TYR A 273 -7.37 1.48 15.88
C TYR A 273 -5.86 1.66 16.09
N ALA A 274 -5.02 1.15 15.16
CA ALA A 274 -3.58 1.39 15.19
C ALA A 274 -3.27 2.90 15.03
N ALA A 275 -3.90 3.57 14.06
CA ALA A 275 -3.76 5.01 13.86
C ALA A 275 -4.32 5.85 15.02
N TRP A 276 -5.32 5.32 15.75
CA TRP A 276 -5.93 5.95 16.94
C TRP A 276 -5.11 5.77 18.22
N GLY A 277 -3.98 5.06 18.19
CA GLY A 277 -3.20 4.75 19.39
C GLY A 277 -3.88 3.75 20.33
N LYS A 278 -4.73 2.86 19.78
CA LYS A 278 -5.46 1.80 20.48
C LYS A 278 -4.92 0.42 20.03
N PRO A 279 -3.70 0.04 20.44
CA PRO A 279 -2.99 -1.10 19.86
C PRO A 279 -3.61 -2.46 20.21
N ASP A 280 -4.31 -2.59 21.34
CA ASP A 280 -4.86 -3.87 21.77
C ASP A 280 -6.17 -4.20 21.03
N GLU A 281 -6.99 -3.19 20.76
CA GLU A 281 -8.09 -3.26 19.80
C GLU A 281 -7.55 -3.58 18.40
N ALA A 282 -6.50 -2.89 17.94
CA ALA A 282 -5.91 -3.14 16.62
C ALA A 282 -5.46 -4.60 16.45
N LYS A 283 -4.73 -5.16 17.44
CA LYS A 283 -4.30 -6.56 17.47
C LYS A 283 -5.49 -7.52 17.37
N LYS A 284 -6.57 -7.27 18.13
CA LYS A 284 -7.80 -8.08 18.11
C LYS A 284 -8.46 -8.10 16.73
N TYR A 285 -8.47 -6.98 16.02
CA TYR A 285 -9.07 -6.87 14.69
C TYR A 285 -8.18 -7.51 13.60
N TYR A 286 -6.86 -7.29 13.65
CA TYR A 286 -5.93 -7.99 12.77
C TYR A 286 -5.98 -9.51 12.93
N ALA A 287 -6.02 -10.03 14.17
CA ALA A 287 -6.15 -11.47 14.42
C ALA A 287 -7.41 -12.07 13.74
N GLN A 288 -8.56 -11.42 13.88
CA GLN A 288 -9.80 -11.86 13.21
C GLN A 288 -9.68 -11.82 11.68
N ALA A 289 -9.01 -10.82 11.09
CA ALA A 289 -8.79 -10.78 9.64
C ALA A 289 -7.90 -11.93 9.16
N ILE A 290 -6.82 -12.23 9.90
CA ILE A 290 -5.89 -13.34 9.62
C ILE A 290 -6.60 -14.70 9.69
N GLU A 291 -7.48 -14.91 10.67
CA GLU A 291 -8.30 -16.12 10.78
C GLU A 291 -9.34 -16.24 9.64
N LEU A 292 -9.98 -15.14 9.26
CA LEU A 292 -11.04 -15.15 8.24
C LEU A 292 -10.51 -15.36 6.82
N TYR A 293 -9.38 -14.75 6.45
CA TYR A 293 -8.88 -14.78 5.07
C TYR A 293 -8.71 -16.20 4.48
N PRO A 294 -8.08 -17.18 5.16
CA PRO A 294 -7.95 -18.55 4.65
C PRO A 294 -9.27 -19.32 4.53
N THR A 295 -10.34 -18.88 5.22
CA THR A 295 -11.64 -19.59 5.22
C THR A 295 -12.58 -19.13 4.10
N ALA A 296 -12.33 -17.97 3.50
CA ALA A 296 -13.17 -17.42 2.44
C ALA A 296 -12.98 -18.17 1.11
N LYS A 297 -14.08 -18.41 0.39
CA LYS A 297 -14.10 -19.12 -0.90
C LYS A 297 -14.74 -18.26 -2.00
N PRO A 298 -14.14 -17.12 -2.37
CA PRO A 298 -14.63 -16.32 -3.48
C PRO A 298 -14.43 -17.07 -4.81
N PRO A 299 -15.29 -16.85 -5.83
CA PRO A 299 -15.21 -17.52 -7.12
C PRO A 299 -13.96 -17.15 -7.92
N TYR A 300 -13.34 -16.00 -7.62
CA TYR A 300 -12.07 -15.55 -8.18
C TYR A 300 -11.25 -14.81 -7.11
N GLY A 301 -9.94 -14.68 -7.35
CA GLY A 301 -9.03 -13.99 -6.42
C GLY A 301 -8.70 -14.75 -5.12
N GLY A 302 -9.20 -15.98 -4.91
CA GLY A 302 -8.91 -16.79 -3.73
C GLY A 302 -7.41 -17.03 -3.47
N HIS A 303 -6.62 -17.13 -4.55
CA HIS A 303 -5.15 -17.23 -4.49
C HIS A 303 -4.45 -16.00 -3.87
N LEU A 304 -5.13 -14.84 -3.79
CA LEU A 304 -4.62 -13.62 -3.15
C LEU A 304 -4.85 -13.59 -1.64
N LEU A 305 -5.72 -14.45 -1.10
CA LEU A 305 -6.10 -14.40 0.32
C LEU A 305 -4.95 -14.78 1.28
N PRO A 306 -4.09 -15.78 0.98
CA PRO A 306 -2.87 -16.01 1.76
C PRO A 306 -1.94 -14.78 1.77
N ARG A 307 -1.81 -14.08 0.64
CA ARG A 307 -1.06 -12.81 0.53
C ARG A 307 -1.67 -11.70 1.39
N ARG A 308 -3.00 -11.60 1.48
CA ARG A 308 -3.68 -10.67 2.41
C ARG A 308 -3.42 -11.04 3.86
N ALA A 309 -3.64 -12.30 4.25
CA ALA A 309 -3.38 -12.77 5.61
C ALA A 309 -1.93 -12.50 6.06
N ALA A 310 -0.93 -12.80 5.21
CA ALA A 310 0.48 -12.53 5.50
C ALA A 310 0.79 -11.03 5.66
N LYS A 311 0.12 -10.16 4.89
CA LYS A 311 0.23 -8.70 5.04
C LYS A 311 -0.32 -8.25 6.40
N VAL A 312 -1.50 -8.74 6.80
CA VAL A 312 -2.09 -8.39 8.11
C VAL A 312 -1.29 -8.97 9.28
N GLN A 313 -0.77 -10.19 9.17
CA GLN A 313 0.16 -10.77 10.14
C GLN A 313 1.39 -9.87 10.34
N SER A 314 1.92 -9.30 9.25
CA SER A 314 3.07 -8.40 9.33
C SER A 314 2.73 -7.07 10.05
N LYS A 315 1.49 -6.56 9.93
CA LYS A 315 1.01 -5.42 10.74
C LYS A 315 0.90 -5.80 12.23
N LEU A 316 0.35 -6.97 12.52
CA LEU A 316 0.19 -7.50 13.88
C LEU A 316 1.57 -7.67 14.56
N ASP A 317 2.52 -8.29 13.87
CA ASP A 317 3.90 -8.47 14.32
C ASP A 317 4.54 -7.15 14.73
N LEU A 318 4.45 -6.11 13.87
CA LEU A 318 4.98 -4.77 14.15
C LEU A 318 4.27 -4.05 15.30
N LEU A 319 2.99 -4.32 15.58
CA LEU A 319 2.29 -3.78 16.76
C LEU A 319 2.60 -4.52 18.07
N THR A 320 3.14 -5.74 18.00
CA THR A 320 3.60 -6.49 19.18
C THR A 320 5.04 -6.16 19.57
N PHE A 321 5.84 -5.70 18.61
CA PHE A 321 7.19 -5.22 18.82
C PHE A 321 7.22 -4.00 19.77
N ARG A 322 8.15 -3.98 20.73
CA ARG A 322 8.24 -2.94 21.77
C ARG A 322 9.27 -1.86 21.46
N SER A 323 10.56 -2.20 21.43
CA SER A 323 11.69 -1.30 21.18
C SER A 323 12.94 -2.12 20.82
N LEU A 324 13.92 -1.50 20.15
CA LEU A 324 15.27 -2.07 20.00
C LEU A 324 16.21 -1.65 21.13
N GLU A 325 15.85 -0.65 21.94
CA GLU A 325 16.72 -0.07 22.99
C GLU A 325 17.18 -1.10 24.05
N THR A 326 16.37 -2.14 24.28
CA THR A 326 16.67 -3.23 25.24
C THR A 326 16.82 -4.58 24.55
N ALA A 327 17.06 -4.62 23.23
CA ALA A 327 17.20 -5.86 22.48
C ALA A 327 18.65 -6.35 22.49
N GLU A 328 18.89 -7.56 23.02
CA GLU A 328 20.17 -8.25 22.90
C GLU A 328 20.29 -8.88 21.51
N LEU A 329 20.65 -8.06 20.51
CA LEU A 329 20.88 -8.52 19.16
C LEU A 329 22.25 -9.21 19.05
N ARG A 330 22.29 -10.38 18.41
CA ARG A 330 23.54 -11.06 18.09
C ARG A 330 24.13 -10.47 16.81
N ASP A 331 25.45 -10.30 16.81
CA ASP A 331 26.21 -9.84 15.66
C ASP A 331 26.18 -10.85 14.51
N GLY A 332 26.20 -10.35 13.28
CA GLY A 332 26.20 -11.15 12.07
C GLY A 332 25.36 -10.57 10.94
N GLN A 333 25.31 -11.30 9.83
CA GLN A 333 24.52 -10.92 8.65
C GLN A 333 23.26 -11.79 8.56
N TYR A 334 22.11 -11.13 8.45
CA TYR A 334 20.79 -11.73 8.41
C TYR A 334 20.08 -11.38 7.12
N GLN A 335 19.54 -12.39 6.44
CA GLN A 335 18.80 -12.23 5.19
C GLN A 335 17.35 -12.68 5.36
N GLU A 336 16.44 -11.86 4.87
CA GLU A 336 15.01 -12.11 4.84
C GLU A 336 14.35 -11.51 3.60
N LYS A 337 13.08 -11.90 3.38
CA LYS A 337 12.26 -11.29 2.33
C LYS A 337 10.89 -10.90 2.86
N ALA A 338 10.41 -9.76 2.35
CA ALA A 338 9.11 -9.22 2.68
C ALA A 338 8.42 -8.72 1.40
N LEU A 339 7.09 -8.77 1.41
CA LEU A 339 6.32 -8.62 0.18
C LEU A 339 6.05 -7.15 -0.14
N GLY A 340 6.68 -6.66 -1.20
CA GLY A 340 6.52 -5.30 -1.73
C GLY A 340 5.34 -5.16 -2.70
N TYR A 341 5.40 -4.08 -3.48
CA TYR A 341 4.42 -3.72 -4.49
C TYR A 341 4.56 -4.59 -5.75
N ALA A 342 5.76 -4.67 -6.32
CA ALA A 342 6.08 -5.39 -7.55
C ALA A 342 6.45 -6.86 -7.33
N GLY A 343 6.99 -7.21 -6.16
CA GLY A 343 7.46 -8.56 -5.85
C GLY A 343 7.99 -8.69 -4.42
N ASP A 344 8.85 -9.67 -4.17
CA ASP A 344 9.58 -9.76 -2.90
C ASP A 344 10.69 -8.71 -2.85
N VAL A 345 10.73 -7.95 -1.76
CA VAL A 345 11.84 -7.09 -1.37
C VAL A 345 12.77 -7.92 -0.50
N HIS A 346 13.99 -8.14 -0.98
CA HIS A 346 15.03 -8.85 -0.25
C HIS A 346 15.80 -7.86 0.65
N VAL A 347 15.90 -8.19 1.93
CA VAL A 347 16.58 -7.38 2.94
C VAL A 347 17.77 -8.16 3.49
N THR A 348 18.95 -7.57 3.41
CA THR A 348 20.17 -8.06 4.07
C THR A 348 20.55 -7.06 5.15
N LEU A 349 20.45 -7.44 6.41
CA LEU A 349 20.72 -6.60 7.58
C LEU A 349 21.99 -7.11 8.28
N VAL A 350 22.89 -6.21 8.64
CA VAL A 350 24.10 -6.51 9.41
C VAL A 350 23.95 -5.95 10.82
N VAL A 351 24.25 -6.79 11.82
CA VAL A 351 24.36 -6.39 13.23
C VAL A 351 25.83 -6.43 13.64
N GLU A 352 26.31 -5.35 14.25
CA GLU A 352 27.64 -5.25 14.86
C GLU A 352 27.54 -4.57 16.23
N ASN A 353 28.23 -5.10 17.24
CA ASN A 353 28.18 -4.64 18.62
C ASN A 353 26.74 -4.50 19.16
N GLY A 354 25.86 -5.43 18.78
CA GLY A 354 24.44 -5.43 19.15
C GLY A 354 23.58 -4.34 18.49
N LYS A 355 24.09 -3.65 17.45
CA LYS A 355 23.38 -2.56 16.74
C LYS A 355 23.27 -2.85 15.25
N ILE A 356 22.26 -2.25 14.61
CA ILE A 356 22.11 -2.30 13.15
C ILE A 356 23.24 -1.46 12.53
N ALA A 357 24.15 -2.10 11.80
CA ALA A 357 25.29 -1.46 11.14
C ALA A 357 24.98 -1.12 9.67
N ASP A 358 24.29 -2.01 8.96
CA ASP A 358 23.97 -1.85 7.53
C ASP A 358 22.66 -2.57 7.17
N ILE A 359 21.97 -2.06 6.14
CA ILE A 359 20.76 -2.65 5.55
C ILE A 359 20.83 -2.47 4.03
N LYS A 360 21.07 -3.56 3.30
CA LYS A 360 21.05 -3.59 1.83
C LYS A 360 19.71 -4.15 1.33
N ILE A 361 19.15 -3.49 0.31
CA ILE A 361 17.87 -3.85 -0.30
C ILE A 361 18.09 -4.29 -1.76
N ARG A 362 17.54 -5.44 -2.14
CA ARG A 362 17.40 -5.87 -3.55
C ARG A 362 15.92 -6.01 -3.87
N HIS A 363 15.46 -5.32 -4.91
CA HIS A 363 14.04 -5.18 -5.22
C HIS A 363 13.78 -4.98 -6.72
N GLU A 364 12.52 -5.18 -7.11
CA GLU A 364 11.99 -4.87 -8.46
C GLU A 364 10.87 -3.80 -8.39
N GLU A 365 10.76 -3.09 -7.27
CA GLU A 365 9.73 -2.07 -7.00
C GLU A 365 9.70 -0.99 -8.08
N LYS A 366 8.56 -0.89 -8.79
CA LYS A 366 8.35 0.08 -9.87
C LYS A 366 7.98 1.49 -9.38
N ILE A 367 7.54 1.61 -8.12
CA ILE A 367 7.13 2.86 -7.47
C ILE A 367 7.89 2.97 -6.15
N ASP A 368 9.21 3.14 -6.25
CA ASP A 368 10.09 3.19 -5.08
C ASP A 368 10.08 4.55 -4.37
N GLN A 369 10.03 5.68 -5.11
CA GLN A 369 10.11 7.04 -4.55
C GLN A 369 11.35 7.27 -3.64
N ASN A 370 12.46 6.55 -3.89
CA ASN A 370 13.67 6.53 -3.06
C ASN A 370 13.49 5.84 -1.69
N ALA A 371 12.44 5.04 -1.49
CA ALA A 371 12.18 4.35 -0.22
C ALA A 371 13.23 3.27 0.08
N CYS A 372 13.67 2.50 -0.91
CA CYS A 372 14.73 1.50 -0.81
C CYS A 372 16.11 2.06 -0.43
N THR A 373 16.29 3.39 -0.42
CA THR A 373 17.48 4.06 0.13
C THR A 373 17.18 4.82 1.42
N LEU A 374 16.10 5.61 1.45
CA LEU A 374 15.79 6.46 2.61
C LEU A 374 15.28 5.67 3.82
N VAL A 375 14.53 4.58 3.63
CA VAL A 375 13.97 3.80 4.75
C VAL A 375 15.09 3.00 5.47
N PRO A 376 15.99 2.29 4.78
CA PRO A 376 17.18 1.69 5.42
C PRO A 376 18.01 2.69 6.23
N GLN A 377 18.35 3.84 5.64
CA GLN A 377 19.14 4.87 6.31
C GLN A 377 18.46 5.35 7.60
N ARG A 378 17.15 5.65 7.54
CA ARG A 378 16.37 6.05 8.73
C ARG A 378 16.36 4.98 9.82
N ILE A 379 16.31 3.70 9.47
CA ILE A 379 16.33 2.60 10.45
C ILE A 379 17.70 2.53 11.14
N ILE A 380 18.79 2.67 10.39
CA ILE A 380 20.16 2.68 10.91
C ILE A 380 20.39 3.91 11.81
N ASP A 381 20.07 5.11 11.32
CA ASP A 381 20.28 6.37 12.05
C ASP A 381 19.51 6.42 13.38
N SER A 382 18.27 5.92 13.38
CA SER A 382 17.39 5.95 14.56
C SER A 382 17.49 4.69 15.45
N GLN A 383 18.17 3.64 14.98
CA GLN A 383 18.11 2.29 15.56
C GLN A 383 16.66 1.87 15.89
N SER A 384 15.73 2.12 14.95
CA SER A 384 14.30 1.91 15.15
C SER A 384 13.60 1.47 13.88
N LEU A 385 12.58 0.63 14.04
CA LEU A 385 11.66 0.24 12.97
C LEU A 385 10.50 1.23 12.80
N GLN A 386 10.35 2.17 13.74
CA GLN A 386 9.31 3.21 13.74
C GLN A 386 9.76 4.42 12.90
N VAL A 387 9.99 4.19 11.60
CA VAL A 387 10.49 5.21 10.67
C VAL A 387 9.39 5.84 9.82
N ASP A 388 9.57 7.13 9.54
CA ASP A 388 8.69 7.94 8.71
C ASP A 388 8.45 7.33 7.33
N ALA A 389 7.22 7.47 6.84
CA ALA A 389 6.84 7.06 5.50
C ALA A 389 7.60 7.84 4.40
N VAL A 390 7.59 7.28 3.20
CA VAL A 390 7.93 7.98 1.96
C VAL A 390 6.63 8.12 1.18
N SER A 391 6.27 9.35 0.79
CA SER A 391 5.00 9.64 0.13
C SER A 391 4.87 8.86 -1.18
N GLY A 392 3.79 8.09 -1.32
CA GLY A 392 3.56 7.22 -2.48
C GLY A 392 4.21 5.83 -2.42
N ALA A 393 5.12 5.57 -1.49
CA ALA A 393 5.87 4.31 -1.37
C ALA A 393 5.60 3.55 -0.05
N THR A 394 4.37 3.65 0.48
CA THR A 394 3.95 2.95 1.70
C THR A 394 4.23 1.45 1.65
N VAL A 395 3.84 0.76 0.56
CA VAL A 395 3.98 -0.70 0.44
C VAL A 395 5.45 -1.11 0.46
N THR A 396 6.29 -0.38 -0.26
CA THR A 396 7.76 -0.58 -0.30
C THR A 396 8.40 -0.34 1.06
N LYS A 397 8.08 0.79 1.71
CA LYS A 397 8.53 1.10 3.08
C LYS A 397 8.14 -0.01 4.05
N ASP A 398 6.88 -0.46 4.01
CA ASP A 398 6.40 -1.48 4.93
C ASP A 398 7.04 -2.85 4.65
N ALA A 399 7.34 -3.18 3.40
CA ALA A 399 8.14 -4.36 3.07
C ALA A 399 9.56 -4.26 3.67
N ILE A 400 10.25 -3.13 3.50
CA ILE A 400 11.60 -2.91 4.07
C ILE A 400 11.58 -3.05 5.59
N VAL A 401 10.65 -2.39 6.28
CA VAL A 401 10.51 -2.45 7.75
C VAL A 401 10.18 -3.88 8.22
N ASN A 402 9.31 -4.60 7.52
CA ASN A 402 8.99 -6.00 7.85
C ASN A 402 10.15 -6.95 7.60
N GLY A 403 10.93 -6.77 6.52
CA GLY A 403 12.12 -7.55 6.25
C GLY A 403 13.20 -7.31 7.31
N ALA A 404 13.45 -6.05 7.67
CA ALA A 404 14.36 -5.68 8.76
C ALA A 404 13.91 -6.28 10.10
N TYR A 405 12.62 -6.20 10.45
CA TYR A 405 12.06 -6.84 11.66
C TYR A 405 12.31 -8.35 11.69
N ARG A 406 12.10 -9.06 10.57
CA ARG A 406 12.35 -10.51 10.48
C ARG A 406 13.85 -10.86 10.55
N CYS A 407 14.73 -10.04 9.98
CA CYS A 407 16.17 -10.16 10.20
C CYS A 407 16.53 -10.00 11.68
N LEU A 408 15.98 -9.01 12.37
CA LEU A 408 16.23 -8.78 13.79
C LEU A 408 15.69 -9.92 14.67
N LYS A 409 14.54 -10.52 14.30
CA LYS A 409 14.05 -11.76 14.93
C LYS A 409 15.04 -12.91 14.80
N LYS A 410 15.73 -13.06 13.66
CA LYS A 410 16.86 -14.01 13.53
C LYS A 410 18.07 -13.59 14.38
N ALA A 411 18.34 -12.30 14.51
CA ALA A 411 19.42 -11.79 15.37
C ALA A 411 19.17 -12.05 16.86
N GLY A 412 17.91 -12.16 17.31
CA GLY A 412 17.56 -12.45 18.70
C GLY A 412 16.44 -11.58 19.28
N LEU A 413 15.83 -10.71 18.46
CA LEU A 413 14.69 -9.89 18.87
C LEU A 413 13.47 -10.76 19.23
N ASN A 414 13.02 -10.66 20.48
CA ASN A 414 11.91 -11.42 21.07
C ASN A 414 10.67 -10.56 21.33
#